data_AF-A0A7J7JVH8-F1
#
_entry.id   AF-A0A7J7JVH8-F1
#
_cell.length_a   1.000
_cell.length_b   1.000
_cell.length_c   1.000
_cell.angle_alpha   90.00
_cell.angle_beta   90.00
_cell.angle_gamma   90.00
#
_symmetry.space_group_name_H-M   'P 1'
#
loop_
_entity.id
_entity.type
_entity.pdbx_description
1 polymer ?
#
loop_
_entity_poly.entity_id
_entity_poly.type
_entity_poly.pdbx_seq_one_letter_code
_entity_poly.pdbx_strand_id
1 'polypeptide(L)'
;MNSFWFLIIVFLKVFGEYTYDQNSTNTCAACLPGTFANESHLSCEICSNRSLSGYCKNISDCSECGSGTFQNTSAATSCLSCLPGHFCGESSCTECLACDPGSYAPQNKSQSCLQCPIGLYQPDSAATECNFCPPGKESLIIGASTCVECKAGHYKNDSTMLRCLPCPAGSYSNSSGSTQCSLCDKGSFTNGEGSTSCELCPLGTYCSKAGCSSCTYCEPGMFTEHMGSAACTCCGPGNYKSDRMATSCSKCDKGYYNLEFCQTSCTVCPEGYYCPCSFCLNKCPEDSYCPGGVSMPTTCPSYWKVKGGMQCVWSTELYTIVIGSIVGALFLCLILVCAVYRRRSLRATSSESTTLISSGRNRKPDLITYTDVYFSLQTYTSACRRILQLADVYTPSMQTFRYANNL
;
A
#
# COMPACT_ATOMS: atom_id res chain seq x y z
N MET A 1 -85.27 26.19 -48.92
CA MET A 1 -85.77 24.81 -49.13
C MET A 1 -84.58 23.94 -49.54
N ASN A 2 -84.47 22.74 -48.97
CA ASN A 2 -83.45 21.70 -49.24
C ASN A 2 -82.16 21.66 -48.40
N SER A 3 -82.22 21.88 -47.09
CA SER A 3 -81.12 21.44 -46.19
C SER A 3 -81.56 20.92 -44.81
N PHE A 4 -82.86 20.89 -44.51
CA PHE A 4 -83.40 20.33 -43.26
C PHE A 4 -83.94 18.90 -43.39
N TRP A 5 -83.95 18.34 -44.60
CA TRP A 5 -84.46 16.98 -44.87
C TRP A 5 -83.37 15.89 -44.91
N PHE A 6 -82.08 16.27 -44.91
CA PHE A 6 -80.98 15.30 -44.96
C PHE A 6 -80.48 14.84 -43.58
N LEU A 7 -80.76 15.61 -42.51
CA LEU A 7 -80.40 15.23 -41.14
C LEU A 7 -81.39 14.25 -40.49
N ILE A 8 -82.59 14.07 -41.06
CA ILE A 8 -83.59 13.12 -40.55
C ILE A 8 -83.38 11.70 -41.13
N ILE A 9 -82.73 11.58 -42.30
CA ILE A 9 -82.57 10.28 -42.99
C ILE A 9 -81.32 9.52 -42.53
N VAL A 10 -80.32 10.18 -41.95
CA VAL A 10 -79.11 9.51 -41.41
C VAL A 10 -79.28 9.02 -39.97
N PHE A 11 -80.22 9.60 -39.20
CA PHE A 11 -80.55 9.12 -37.86
C PHE A 11 -81.40 7.83 -37.85
N LEU A 12 -81.97 7.43 -38.99
CA LEU A 12 -82.88 6.29 -39.13
C LEU A 12 -82.22 5.01 -39.70
N LYS A 13 -80.88 4.90 -39.67
CA LYS A 13 -80.18 3.71 -40.18
C LYS A 13 -79.20 3.04 -39.21
N VAL A 14 -79.16 3.48 -37.94
CA VAL A 14 -78.32 2.86 -36.88
C VAL A 14 -79.16 2.22 -35.76
N PHE A 15 -80.46 2.53 -35.65
CA PHE A 15 -81.35 1.74 -34.81
C PHE A 15 -81.94 0.61 -35.64
N GLY A 16 -81.24 -0.52 -35.63
CA GLY A 16 -81.82 -1.80 -36.02
C GLY A 16 -83.12 -2.03 -35.24
N GLU A 17 -84.17 -2.28 -36.02
CA GLU A 17 -85.49 -2.83 -35.69
C GLU A 17 -85.69 -3.20 -34.21
N TYR A 18 -86.20 -2.25 -33.42
CA TYR A 18 -87.02 -2.57 -32.25
C TYR A 18 -88.49 -2.50 -32.67
N THR A 19 -89.01 -3.60 -33.22
CA THR A 19 -90.46 -3.81 -33.34
C THR A 19 -91.02 -4.06 -31.94
N TYR A 20 -91.73 -3.06 -31.40
CA TYR A 20 -92.54 -3.20 -30.20
C TYR A 20 -93.82 -3.99 -30.56
N ASP A 21 -93.81 -5.28 -30.26
CA ASP A 21 -94.92 -6.18 -30.51
C ASP A 21 -95.83 -6.24 -29.27
N GLN A 22 -97.02 -5.66 -29.36
CA GLN A 22 -98.07 -5.70 -28.34
C GLN A 22 -98.94 -6.96 -28.52
N ASN A 23 -98.35 -8.15 -28.37
CA ASN A 23 -99.06 -9.37 -27.94
C ASN A 23 -98.12 -10.60 -27.85
N SER A 24 -97.21 -10.64 -26.86
CA SER A 24 -96.59 -11.90 -26.40
C SER A 24 -95.84 -11.66 -25.11
N THR A 25 -96.25 -12.27 -24.00
CA THR A 25 -95.53 -12.25 -22.73
C THR A 25 -94.30 -13.18 -22.76
N ASN A 26 -93.38 -12.97 -23.71
CA ASN A 26 -92.12 -13.73 -23.83
C ASN A 26 -91.01 -12.86 -24.45
N THR A 27 -90.70 -11.70 -23.85
CA THR A 27 -89.57 -10.86 -24.27
C THR A 27 -88.29 -11.35 -23.61
N CYS A 28 -87.60 -12.28 -24.25
CA CYS A 28 -86.31 -12.79 -23.80
C CYS A 28 -85.18 -11.89 -24.28
N ALA A 29 -84.32 -11.44 -23.36
CA ALA A 29 -83.15 -10.65 -23.69
C ALA A 29 -81.89 -11.53 -23.65
N ALA A 30 -81.02 -11.36 -24.65
CA ALA A 30 -79.71 -12.00 -24.65
C ALA A 30 -78.83 -11.40 -23.54
N CYS A 31 -78.11 -12.25 -22.81
CA CYS A 31 -77.08 -11.77 -21.90
C CYS A 31 -76.01 -10.99 -22.69
N LEU A 32 -75.65 -9.81 -22.18
CA LEU A 32 -74.67 -8.93 -22.83
C LEU A 32 -73.24 -9.46 -22.62
N PRO A 33 -72.26 -9.05 -23.44
CA PRO A 33 -70.85 -9.34 -23.19
C PRO A 33 -70.45 -9.05 -21.74
N GLY A 34 -69.62 -9.92 -21.17
CA GLY A 34 -69.28 -9.93 -19.74
C GLY A 34 -70.24 -10.73 -18.85
N THR A 35 -71.39 -11.19 -19.37
CA THR A 35 -72.38 -11.97 -18.61
C THR A 35 -72.77 -13.27 -19.31
N PHE A 36 -73.31 -14.24 -18.57
CA PHE A 36 -73.75 -15.53 -19.09
C PHE A 36 -75.02 -16.05 -18.40
N ALA A 37 -75.72 -16.99 -19.04
CA ALA A 37 -76.82 -17.75 -18.43
C ALA A 37 -76.82 -19.20 -18.92
N ASN A 38 -76.90 -20.17 -17.99
CA ASN A 38 -76.93 -21.61 -18.30
C ASN A 38 -78.14 -22.31 -17.67
N GLU A 39 -78.43 -23.54 -18.10
CA GLU A 39 -79.57 -24.34 -17.60
C GLU A 39 -79.45 -24.72 -16.12
N SER A 40 -78.25 -24.59 -15.52
CA SER A 40 -77.99 -24.83 -14.09
C SER A 40 -78.11 -23.57 -13.22
N HIS A 41 -78.39 -22.40 -13.78
CA HIS A 41 -78.41 -21.13 -13.05
C HIS A 41 -79.81 -20.80 -12.51
N LEU A 42 -80.03 -20.92 -11.20
CA LEU A 42 -81.33 -20.66 -10.55
C LEU A 42 -81.78 -19.19 -10.54
N SER A 43 -80.93 -18.24 -10.95
CA SER A 43 -81.25 -16.79 -10.93
C SER A 43 -81.92 -16.26 -12.20
N CYS A 44 -81.90 -17.04 -13.30
CA CYS A 44 -82.44 -16.62 -14.59
C CYS A 44 -83.77 -17.37 -14.85
N GLU A 45 -84.88 -16.63 -14.93
CA GLU A 45 -86.18 -17.23 -15.28
C GLU A 45 -86.16 -17.67 -16.75
N ILE A 46 -86.20 -18.99 -16.98
CA ILE A 46 -86.04 -19.60 -18.31
C ILE A 46 -87.20 -19.20 -19.23
N CYS A 47 -86.85 -18.80 -20.45
CA CYS A 47 -87.81 -18.49 -21.51
C CYS A 47 -88.64 -19.72 -21.91
N SER A 48 -89.96 -19.65 -21.71
CA SER A 48 -90.89 -20.78 -21.90
C SER A 48 -91.08 -21.26 -23.36
N ASN A 49 -90.43 -20.63 -24.35
CA ASN A 49 -90.43 -21.08 -25.74
C ASN A 49 -88.99 -21.39 -26.19
N ARG A 50 -88.59 -22.66 -25.97
CA ARG A 50 -87.26 -23.29 -26.20
C ARG A 50 -86.20 -22.97 -25.15
N SER A 51 -85.52 -24.03 -24.68
CA SER A 51 -84.26 -24.04 -23.91
C SER A 51 -83.15 -23.30 -24.67
N LEU A 52 -83.24 -21.98 -24.75
CA LEU A 52 -82.23 -21.11 -25.35
C LEU A 52 -81.30 -20.66 -24.22
N SER A 53 -80.32 -21.51 -23.89
CA SER A 53 -79.23 -21.13 -22.99
C SER A 53 -78.61 -19.79 -23.45
N GLY A 54 -78.27 -18.90 -22.52
CA GLY A 54 -77.74 -17.56 -22.80
C GLY A 54 -78.77 -16.42 -22.86
N TYR A 55 -80.07 -16.70 -22.66
CA TYR A 55 -81.14 -15.71 -22.65
C TYR A 55 -81.90 -15.71 -21.32
N CYS A 56 -82.23 -14.52 -20.82
CA CYS A 56 -83.01 -14.33 -19.59
C CYS A 56 -84.22 -13.42 -19.83
N LYS A 57 -85.23 -13.52 -18.97
CA LYS A 57 -86.42 -12.66 -19.00
C LYS A 57 -86.08 -11.18 -18.72
N ASN A 58 -85.14 -10.92 -17.81
CA ASN A 58 -84.49 -9.61 -17.65
C ASN A 58 -82.98 -9.72 -17.83
N ILE A 59 -82.37 -8.69 -18.40
CA ILE A 59 -80.89 -8.60 -18.58
C ILE A 59 -80.17 -8.61 -17.23
N SER A 60 -80.79 -8.07 -16.17
CA SER A 60 -80.26 -8.08 -14.80
C SER A 60 -80.14 -9.47 -14.17
N ASP A 61 -80.79 -10.47 -14.75
CA ASP A 61 -80.82 -11.84 -14.22
C ASP A 61 -79.64 -12.68 -14.77
N CYS A 62 -78.92 -12.14 -15.75
CA CYS A 62 -77.68 -12.69 -16.28
C CYS A 62 -76.55 -12.62 -15.24
N SER A 63 -75.73 -13.66 -15.21
CA SER A 63 -74.64 -13.75 -14.24
C SER A 63 -73.37 -13.15 -14.78
N GLU A 64 -72.69 -12.36 -13.97
CA GLU A 64 -71.41 -11.78 -14.34
C GLU A 64 -70.33 -12.85 -14.45
N CYS A 65 -69.49 -12.72 -15.47
CA CYS A 65 -68.23 -13.46 -15.50
C CYS A 65 -67.34 -12.96 -14.36
N GLY A 66 -66.99 -13.87 -13.43
CA GLY A 66 -66.08 -13.54 -12.33
C GLY A 66 -64.67 -13.22 -12.83
N SER A 67 -63.87 -12.57 -11.98
CA SER A 67 -62.50 -12.19 -12.31
C SER A 67 -61.66 -13.39 -12.78
N GLY A 68 -60.78 -13.15 -13.76
CA GLY A 68 -60.05 -14.18 -14.50
C GLY A 68 -60.87 -14.84 -15.63
N THR A 69 -62.13 -14.46 -15.82
CA THR A 69 -62.95 -14.96 -16.93
C THR A 69 -63.57 -13.80 -17.71
N PHE A 70 -63.81 -14.02 -19.00
CA PHE A 70 -64.34 -12.99 -19.91
C PHE A 70 -65.40 -13.58 -20.84
N GLN A 71 -66.17 -12.70 -21.46
CA GLN A 71 -67.09 -13.08 -22.52
C GLN A 71 -67.30 -11.94 -23.52
N ASN A 72 -66.95 -12.15 -24.79
CA ASN A 72 -67.01 -11.14 -25.85
C ASN A 72 -68.27 -11.24 -26.72
N THR A 73 -69.04 -12.33 -26.62
CA THR A 73 -70.29 -12.52 -27.37
C THR A 73 -71.52 -12.33 -26.50
N SER A 74 -72.61 -11.82 -27.10
CA SER A 74 -73.94 -11.86 -26.47
C SER A 74 -74.53 -13.28 -26.50
N ALA A 75 -75.52 -13.53 -25.65
CA ALA A 75 -76.19 -14.83 -25.48
C ALA A 75 -75.26 -15.98 -25.06
N ALA A 76 -74.25 -15.67 -24.26
CA ALA A 76 -73.29 -16.66 -23.80
C ALA A 76 -73.84 -17.62 -22.74
N THR A 77 -73.44 -18.89 -22.84
CA THR A 77 -73.85 -19.95 -21.91
C THR A 77 -72.80 -20.24 -20.84
N SER A 78 -71.58 -19.72 -20.99
CA SER A 78 -70.49 -19.85 -20.02
C SER A 78 -69.47 -18.74 -20.23
N CYS A 79 -68.59 -18.55 -19.24
CA CYS A 79 -67.47 -17.62 -19.34
C CYS A 79 -66.21 -18.33 -19.83
N LEU A 80 -65.46 -17.67 -20.69
CA LEU A 80 -64.16 -18.12 -21.17
C LEU A 80 -63.08 -17.74 -20.15
N SER A 81 -62.09 -18.62 -19.94
CA SER A 81 -60.98 -18.31 -19.04
C SER A 81 -59.95 -17.45 -19.75
N CYS A 82 -59.40 -16.44 -19.05
CA CYS A 82 -58.19 -15.78 -19.56
C CYS A 82 -57.07 -16.80 -19.68
N LEU A 83 -56.46 -16.86 -20.87
CA LEU A 83 -55.29 -17.68 -21.13
C LEU A 83 -54.05 -17.10 -20.42
N PRO A 84 -52.97 -17.88 -20.26
CA PRO A 84 -51.75 -17.39 -19.64
C PRO A 84 -51.22 -16.17 -20.41
N GLY A 85 -50.56 -15.27 -19.69
CA GLY A 85 -50.16 -13.95 -20.20
C GLY A 85 -51.26 -12.90 -20.20
N HIS A 86 -52.51 -13.26 -19.90
CA HIS A 86 -53.62 -12.33 -19.87
C HIS A 86 -54.35 -12.36 -18.53
N PHE A 87 -54.99 -11.25 -18.17
CA PHE A 87 -55.72 -11.10 -16.93
C PHE A 87 -57.05 -10.38 -17.10
N CYS A 88 -57.92 -10.55 -16.12
CA CYS A 88 -59.17 -9.82 -15.96
C CYS A 88 -59.39 -9.59 -14.46
N GLY A 89 -59.16 -8.35 -14.00
CA GLY A 89 -59.22 -8.00 -12.57
C GLY A 89 -60.61 -7.72 -12.04
N GLU A 90 -61.48 -7.20 -12.90
CA GLU A 90 -62.86 -6.85 -12.56
C GLU A 90 -63.83 -7.99 -12.90
N SER A 91 -65.06 -7.94 -12.40
CA SER A 91 -66.14 -8.78 -12.93
C SER A 91 -66.66 -8.22 -14.26
N SER A 92 -67.30 -9.08 -15.06
CA SER A 92 -67.90 -8.72 -16.35
C SER A 92 -66.92 -8.27 -17.44
N CYS A 93 -65.69 -8.78 -17.45
CA CYS A 93 -64.75 -8.49 -18.54
C CYS A 93 -65.30 -8.98 -19.89
N THR A 94 -65.23 -8.11 -20.90
CA THR A 94 -65.56 -8.44 -22.29
C THR A 94 -64.36 -8.97 -23.05
N GLU A 95 -63.15 -8.71 -22.57
CA GLU A 95 -61.87 -9.18 -23.09
C GLU A 95 -60.86 -9.37 -21.96
N CYS A 96 -59.85 -10.21 -22.17
CA CYS A 96 -58.72 -10.30 -21.26
C CYS A 96 -57.61 -9.37 -21.73
N LEU A 97 -57.06 -8.59 -20.81
CA LEU A 97 -55.95 -7.68 -21.10
C LEU A 97 -54.63 -8.45 -21.01
N ALA A 98 -53.73 -8.18 -21.95
CA ALA A 98 -52.37 -8.71 -21.90
C ALA A 98 -51.61 -8.10 -20.72
N CYS A 99 -50.74 -8.88 -20.09
CA CYS A 99 -49.77 -8.35 -19.15
C CYS A 99 -48.78 -7.42 -19.86
N ASP A 100 -48.58 -6.23 -19.31
CA ASP A 100 -47.61 -5.26 -19.82
C ASP A 100 -46.16 -5.75 -19.59
N PRO A 101 -45.18 -5.27 -20.37
CA PRO A 101 -43.76 -5.55 -20.15
C PRO A 101 -43.35 -5.34 -18.69
N GLY A 102 -42.53 -6.25 -18.17
CA GLY A 102 -42.15 -6.33 -16.77
C GLY A 102 -43.12 -7.12 -15.90
N SER A 103 -44.19 -7.68 -16.47
CA SER A 103 -45.14 -8.51 -15.74
C SER A 103 -45.53 -9.77 -16.52
N TYR A 104 -46.07 -10.77 -15.82
CA TYR A 104 -46.43 -12.06 -16.38
C TYR A 104 -47.65 -12.67 -15.68
N ALA A 105 -48.37 -13.56 -16.37
CA ALA A 105 -49.47 -14.34 -15.84
C ALA A 105 -49.26 -15.83 -16.16
N PRO A 106 -48.82 -16.65 -15.21
CA PRO A 106 -48.39 -18.03 -15.51
C PRO A 106 -49.55 -19.02 -15.65
N GLN A 107 -50.74 -18.69 -15.16
CA GLN A 107 -51.87 -19.61 -15.08
C GLN A 107 -53.09 -19.08 -15.82
N ASN A 108 -54.00 -20.00 -16.18
CA ASN A 108 -55.33 -19.63 -16.63
C ASN A 108 -56.09 -18.92 -15.52
N LYS A 109 -57.06 -18.09 -15.89
CA LYS A 109 -57.91 -17.32 -14.96
C LYS A 109 -57.14 -16.37 -14.05
N SER A 110 -56.03 -15.81 -14.54
CA SER A 110 -55.31 -14.76 -13.82
C SER A 110 -56.19 -13.53 -13.62
N GLN A 111 -56.28 -13.08 -12.38
CA GLN A 111 -57.00 -11.86 -12.00
C GLN A 111 -56.11 -10.62 -12.09
N SER A 112 -54.80 -10.80 -12.06
CA SER A 112 -53.81 -9.74 -12.18
C SER A 112 -52.51 -10.29 -12.76
N CYS A 113 -51.65 -9.39 -13.22
CA CYS A 113 -50.29 -9.73 -13.64
C CYS A 113 -49.33 -9.66 -12.45
N LEU A 114 -48.46 -10.66 -12.35
CA LEU A 114 -47.37 -10.69 -11.40
C LEU A 114 -46.19 -9.91 -11.96
N GLN A 115 -45.57 -9.05 -11.16
CA GLN A 115 -44.37 -8.34 -11.60
C GLN A 115 -43.15 -9.26 -11.58
N CYS A 116 -42.25 -9.09 -12.54
CA CYS A 116 -40.99 -9.81 -12.54
C CYS A 116 -40.17 -9.49 -11.28
N PRO A 117 -39.71 -10.50 -10.54
CA PRO A 117 -38.86 -10.28 -9.36
C PRO A 117 -37.47 -9.76 -9.75
N ILE A 118 -36.73 -9.26 -8.75
CA ILE A 118 -35.35 -8.79 -8.91
C ILE A 118 -34.49 -9.87 -9.58
N GLY A 119 -33.64 -9.46 -10.53
CA GLY A 119 -32.79 -10.34 -11.34
C GLY A 119 -33.45 -10.89 -12.60
N LEU A 120 -34.77 -10.73 -12.74
CA LEU A 120 -35.52 -11.13 -13.93
C LEU A 120 -36.10 -9.89 -14.64
N TYR A 121 -36.44 -10.06 -15.91
CA TYR A 121 -37.06 -9.04 -16.75
C TYR A 121 -38.02 -9.66 -17.78
N GLN A 122 -38.91 -8.84 -18.34
CA GLN A 122 -39.80 -9.26 -19.42
C GLN A 122 -40.04 -8.12 -20.42
N PRO A 123 -39.43 -8.15 -21.62
CA PRO A 123 -39.60 -7.08 -22.60
C PRO A 123 -40.94 -7.13 -23.34
N ASP A 124 -41.55 -8.31 -23.45
CA ASP A 124 -42.73 -8.54 -24.28
C ASP A 124 -44.03 -8.48 -23.44
N SER A 125 -45.10 -8.03 -24.08
CA SER A 125 -46.45 -8.14 -23.50
C SER A 125 -46.97 -9.58 -23.57
N ALA A 126 -48.00 -9.88 -22.78
CA ALA A 126 -48.66 -11.19 -22.73
C ALA A 126 -47.76 -12.36 -22.30
N ALA A 127 -46.79 -12.08 -21.44
CA ALA A 127 -45.82 -13.08 -21.01
C ALA A 127 -46.37 -14.06 -19.96
N THR A 128 -45.94 -15.32 -20.04
CA THR A 128 -46.31 -16.38 -19.09
C THR A 128 -45.25 -16.60 -18.01
N GLU A 129 -44.05 -16.06 -18.20
CA GLU A 129 -42.91 -16.14 -17.28
C GLU A 129 -41.97 -14.95 -17.51
N CYS A 130 -41.01 -14.76 -16.60
CA CYS A 130 -39.97 -13.75 -16.75
C CYS A 130 -38.62 -14.40 -17.11
N ASN A 131 -37.81 -13.67 -17.86
CA ASN A 131 -36.50 -14.11 -18.31
C ASN A 131 -35.41 -13.69 -17.30
N PHE A 132 -34.38 -14.51 -17.14
CA PHE A 132 -33.18 -14.09 -16.40
C PHE A 132 -32.43 -13.01 -17.16
N CYS A 133 -31.87 -12.02 -16.45
CA CYS A 133 -30.95 -11.10 -17.09
C CYS A 133 -29.72 -11.84 -17.65
N PRO A 134 -29.24 -11.53 -18.86
CA PRO A 134 -28.05 -12.16 -19.41
C PRO A 134 -26.79 -11.81 -18.60
N PRO A 135 -25.66 -12.54 -18.79
CA PRO A 135 -24.37 -12.16 -18.23
C PRO A 135 -24.01 -10.70 -18.56
N GLY A 136 -23.33 -10.03 -17.63
CA GLY A 136 -23.02 -8.60 -17.73
C GLY A 136 -24.20 -7.66 -17.49
N LYS A 137 -25.42 -8.16 -17.24
CA LYS A 137 -26.59 -7.31 -16.97
C LYS A 137 -27.36 -7.72 -15.71
N GLU A 138 -27.93 -6.75 -15.02
CA GLU A 138 -28.75 -6.92 -13.82
C GLU A 138 -30.09 -6.18 -13.92
N SER A 139 -31.01 -6.54 -13.03
CA SER A 139 -32.24 -5.81 -12.78
C SER A 139 -32.43 -5.71 -11.28
N LEU A 140 -32.40 -4.49 -10.75
CA LEU A 140 -32.50 -4.21 -9.31
C LEU A 140 -33.89 -3.71 -8.90
N ILE A 141 -34.86 -3.70 -9.83
CA ILE A 141 -36.23 -3.26 -9.60
C ILE A 141 -37.21 -4.41 -9.84
N ILE A 142 -38.31 -4.40 -9.11
CA ILE A 142 -39.45 -5.28 -9.38
C ILE A 142 -40.20 -4.72 -10.60
N GLY A 143 -40.65 -5.60 -11.49
CA GLY A 143 -41.39 -5.19 -12.68
C GLY A 143 -40.52 -4.69 -13.83
N ALA A 144 -39.25 -5.11 -13.90
CA ALA A 144 -38.35 -4.64 -14.94
C ALA A 144 -38.71 -5.17 -16.33
N SER A 145 -38.85 -4.26 -17.30
CA SER A 145 -39.01 -4.63 -18.72
C SER A 145 -37.67 -4.80 -19.44
N THR A 146 -36.56 -4.32 -18.86
CA THR A 146 -35.21 -4.39 -19.43
C THR A 146 -34.17 -4.60 -18.33
N CYS A 147 -33.04 -5.23 -18.66
CA CYS A 147 -31.87 -5.28 -17.78
C CYS A 147 -30.89 -4.13 -18.08
N VAL A 148 -30.27 -3.62 -17.02
CA VAL A 148 -29.18 -2.63 -17.05
C VAL A 148 -27.83 -3.31 -17.01
N GLU A 149 -26.82 -2.73 -17.66
CA GLU A 149 -25.46 -3.26 -17.63
C GLU A 149 -24.85 -3.14 -16.22
N CYS A 150 -24.04 -4.13 -15.85
CA CYS A 150 -23.17 -4.01 -14.69
C CYS A 150 -22.33 -2.75 -14.83
N LYS A 151 -22.30 -1.91 -13.79
CA LYS A 151 -21.40 -0.75 -13.75
C LYS A 151 -19.94 -1.20 -13.76
N ALA A 152 -19.03 -0.31 -14.17
CA ALA A 152 -17.59 -0.57 -14.08
C ALA A 152 -17.18 -1.00 -12.66
N GLY A 153 -16.23 -1.91 -12.59
CA GLY A 153 -15.78 -2.56 -11.37
C GLY A 153 -16.72 -3.65 -10.87
N HIS A 154 -17.82 -3.94 -11.57
CA HIS A 154 -18.73 -5.04 -11.24
C HIS A 154 -18.84 -6.00 -12.42
N TYR A 155 -19.14 -7.26 -12.13
CA TYR A 155 -19.28 -8.30 -13.12
C TYR A 155 -20.44 -9.23 -12.82
N LYS A 156 -20.89 -9.94 -13.85
CA LYS A 156 -21.88 -11.01 -13.73
C LYS A 156 -21.61 -12.07 -14.78
N ASN A 157 -21.13 -13.24 -14.36
CA ASN A 157 -20.70 -14.30 -15.28
C ASN A 157 -21.83 -15.27 -15.68
N ASP A 158 -22.88 -15.35 -14.88
CA ASP A 158 -23.98 -16.31 -15.06
C ASP A 158 -25.34 -15.58 -15.07
N SER A 159 -26.27 -16.01 -15.92
CA SER A 159 -27.63 -15.48 -15.99
C SER A 159 -28.43 -15.72 -14.71
N THR A 160 -28.14 -16.79 -13.97
CA THR A 160 -28.83 -17.16 -12.72
C THR A 160 -28.46 -16.25 -11.55
N MET A 161 -27.36 -15.49 -11.65
CA MET A 161 -27.04 -14.46 -10.67
C MET A 161 -28.09 -13.35 -10.72
N LEU A 162 -28.61 -12.94 -9.56
CA LEU A 162 -29.66 -11.92 -9.51
C LEU A 162 -29.12 -10.49 -9.68
N ARG A 163 -27.83 -10.27 -9.42
CA ARG A 163 -27.17 -8.97 -9.45
C ARG A 163 -25.71 -9.08 -9.88
N CYS A 164 -25.14 -7.96 -10.31
CA CYS A 164 -23.72 -7.81 -10.53
C CYS A 164 -22.97 -7.81 -9.19
N LEU A 165 -21.85 -8.52 -9.15
CA LEU A 165 -20.97 -8.56 -7.99
C LEU A 165 -19.78 -7.62 -8.21
N PRO A 166 -19.26 -6.98 -7.16
CA PRO A 166 -18.05 -6.19 -7.29
C PRO A 166 -16.85 -7.10 -7.63
N CYS A 167 -15.90 -6.57 -8.40
CA CYS A 167 -14.65 -7.26 -8.64
C CYS A 167 -13.90 -7.46 -7.33
N PRO A 168 -13.45 -8.67 -6.98
CA PRO A 168 -12.70 -8.90 -5.74
C PRO A 168 -11.36 -8.14 -5.74
N ALA A 169 -10.81 -7.91 -4.54
CA ALA A 169 -9.49 -7.29 -4.39
C ALA A 169 -8.42 -8.03 -5.22
N GLY A 170 -7.50 -7.27 -5.82
CA GLY A 170 -6.57 -7.74 -6.85
C GLY A 170 -7.15 -7.85 -8.25
N SER A 171 -8.43 -7.53 -8.48
CA SER A 171 -9.03 -7.53 -9.81
C SER A 171 -9.85 -6.27 -10.08
N TYR A 172 -10.09 -5.97 -11.34
CA TYR A 172 -10.78 -4.77 -11.78
C TYR A 172 -11.64 -5.03 -13.02
N SER A 173 -12.57 -4.12 -13.29
CA SER A 173 -13.29 -4.02 -14.56
C SER A 173 -13.42 -2.55 -14.95
N ASN A 174 -12.91 -2.17 -16.11
CA ASN A 174 -12.93 -0.80 -16.59
C ASN A 174 -14.17 -0.45 -17.43
N SER A 175 -15.00 -1.43 -17.76
CA SER A 175 -16.11 -1.30 -18.71
C SER A 175 -17.44 -1.74 -18.10
N SER A 176 -18.52 -1.08 -18.50
CA SER A 176 -19.86 -1.58 -18.18
C SER A 176 -20.12 -2.91 -18.90
N GLY A 177 -21.06 -3.70 -18.38
CA GLY A 177 -21.46 -4.95 -19.03
C GLY A 177 -20.46 -6.10 -18.83
N SER A 178 -19.50 -5.96 -17.91
CA SER A 178 -18.45 -6.95 -17.72
C SER A 178 -19.01 -8.29 -17.24
N THR A 179 -18.59 -9.38 -17.88
CA THR A 179 -18.93 -10.76 -17.45
C THR A 179 -17.87 -11.35 -16.52
N GLN A 180 -16.69 -10.74 -16.45
CA GLN A 180 -15.57 -11.18 -15.63
C GLN A 180 -14.71 -9.98 -15.21
N CYS A 181 -13.94 -10.15 -14.14
CA CYS A 181 -12.93 -9.18 -13.72
C CYS A 181 -11.56 -9.56 -14.26
N SER A 182 -10.77 -8.57 -14.66
CA SER A 182 -9.38 -8.73 -15.05
C SER A 182 -8.50 -8.64 -13.81
N LEU A 183 -7.51 -9.53 -13.69
CA LEU A 183 -6.53 -9.44 -12.61
C LEU A 183 -5.62 -8.24 -12.81
N CYS A 184 -5.16 -7.63 -11.72
CA CYS A 184 -4.06 -6.68 -11.79
C CYS A 184 -2.79 -7.37 -12.27
N ASP A 185 -2.08 -6.72 -13.19
CA ASP A 185 -0.79 -7.21 -13.67
C ASP A 185 0.26 -7.20 -12.56
N LYS A 186 1.35 -7.95 -12.77
CA LYS A 186 2.50 -7.93 -11.85
C LYS A 186 2.98 -6.50 -11.64
N GLY A 187 3.38 -6.20 -10.40
CA GLY A 187 3.74 -4.85 -10.00
C GLY A 187 2.56 -3.93 -9.73
N SER A 188 1.32 -4.35 -9.94
CA SER A 188 0.12 -3.57 -9.64
C SER A 188 -0.78 -4.29 -8.65
N PHE A 189 -1.65 -3.53 -7.97
CA PHE A 189 -2.56 -4.06 -6.96
C PHE A 189 -3.87 -3.27 -6.90
N THR A 190 -4.86 -3.83 -6.22
CA THR A 190 -6.03 -3.08 -5.73
C THR A 190 -6.48 -3.68 -4.40
N ASN A 191 -6.62 -2.85 -3.37
CA ASN A 191 -6.96 -3.28 -2.02
C ASN A 191 -8.47 -3.49 -1.81
N GLY A 192 -9.30 -2.77 -2.55
CA GLY A 192 -10.75 -2.78 -2.43
C GLY A 192 -11.43 -3.70 -3.45
N GLU A 193 -12.67 -4.06 -3.12
CA GLU A 193 -13.60 -4.62 -4.09
C GLU A 193 -14.18 -3.51 -4.97
N GLY A 194 -14.64 -3.86 -6.17
CA GLY A 194 -15.35 -2.92 -7.04
C GLY A 194 -14.44 -2.00 -7.85
N SER A 195 -13.14 -2.30 -7.92
CA SER A 195 -12.17 -1.43 -8.57
C SER A 195 -12.32 -1.38 -10.09
N THR A 196 -12.10 -0.18 -10.64
CA THR A 196 -12.17 0.07 -12.08
C THR A 196 -10.79 0.08 -12.76
N SER A 197 -9.72 0.11 -11.96
CA SER A 197 -8.33 0.08 -12.39
C SER A 197 -7.44 -0.48 -11.28
N CYS A 198 -6.21 -0.84 -11.63
CA CYS A 198 -5.17 -1.21 -10.67
C CYS A 198 -4.22 -0.04 -10.42
N GLU A 199 -3.69 0.02 -9.20
CA GLU A 199 -2.66 0.98 -8.80
C GLU A 199 -1.28 0.33 -8.88
N LEU A 200 -0.26 1.08 -9.28
CA LEU A 200 1.12 0.59 -9.29
C LEU A 200 1.63 0.44 -7.84
N CYS A 201 2.41 -0.60 -7.58
CA CYS A 201 3.10 -0.74 -6.29
C CYS A 201 4.04 0.46 -6.06
N PRO A 202 3.95 1.13 -4.90
CA PRO A 202 4.84 2.25 -4.58
C PRO A 202 6.29 1.77 -4.42
N LEU A 203 7.23 2.70 -4.50
CA LEU A 203 8.66 2.42 -4.29
C LEU A 203 8.90 1.74 -2.94
N GLY A 204 9.86 0.82 -2.91
CA GLY A 204 10.14 -0.05 -1.76
C GLY A 204 9.16 -1.22 -1.60
N THR A 205 8.15 -1.33 -2.47
CA THR A 205 7.20 -2.45 -2.48
C THR A 205 7.08 -3.09 -3.87
N TYR A 206 6.66 -4.35 -3.93
CA TYR A 206 6.54 -5.11 -5.17
C TYR A 206 5.34 -6.06 -5.13
N CYS A 207 4.95 -6.55 -6.31
CA CYS A 207 3.95 -7.59 -6.47
C CYS A 207 4.40 -8.57 -7.57
N SER A 208 4.76 -9.80 -7.18
CA SER A 208 5.39 -10.78 -8.07
C SER A 208 4.40 -11.60 -8.93
N LYS A 209 3.11 -11.57 -8.59
CA LYS A 209 2.05 -12.33 -9.24
C LYS A 209 0.94 -11.41 -9.75
N ALA A 210 0.17 -11.85 -10.73
CA ALA A 210 -1.07 -11.16 -11.06
C ALA A 210 -2.06 -11.29 -9.88
N GLY A 211 -2.95 -10.31 -9.73
CA GLY A 211 -4.03 -10.39 -8.74
C GLY A 211 -3.63 -10.01 -7.32
N CYS A 212 -2.61 -9.17 -7.11
CA CYS A 212 -2.26 -8.73 -5.77
C CYS A 212 -3.34 -7.81 -5.18
N SER A 213 -3.80 -8.12 -3.97
CA SER A 213 -4.64 -7.21 -3.17
C SER A 213 -3.82 -6.19 -2.38
N SER A 214 -2.52 -6.41 -2.23
CA SER A 214 -1.58 -5.48 -1.61
C SER A 214 -0.15 -5.71 -2.14
N CYS A 215 0.68 -4.68 -2.06
CA CYS A 215 2.10 -4.79 -2.36
C CYS A 215 2.89 -5.25 -1.14
N THR A 216 3.93 -6.04 -1.37
CA THR A 216 4.83 -6.56 -0.34
C THR A 216 6.07 -5.68 -0.25
N TYR A 217 6.52 -5.35 0.96
CA TYR A 217 7.76 -4.59 1.15
C TYR A 217 8.99 -5.39 0.72
N CYS A 218 10.00 -4.69 0.19
CA CYS A 218 11.32 -5.27 0.00
C CYS A 218 11.99 -5.51 1.35
N GLU A 219 12.61 -6.68 1.47
CA GLU A 219 13.43 -7.03 2.63
C GLU A 219 14.62 -6.07 2.77
N PRO A 220 15.22 -5.96 3.97
CA PRO A 220 16.45 -5.20 4.16
C PRO A 220 17.53 -5.65 3.17
N GLY A 221 18.33 -4.69 2.70
CA GLY A 221 19.31 -4.90 1.62
C GLY A 221 18.72 -4.88 0.21
N MET A 222 17.40 -4.77 0.02
CA MET A 222 16.76 -4.75 -1.29
C MET A 222 15.83 -3.54 -1.49
N PHE A 223 15.71 -3.07 -2.74
CA PHE A 223 14.90 -1.92 -3.13
C PHE A 223 14.16 -2.20 -4.45
N THR A 224 13.27 -1.30 -4.86
CA THR A 224 12.68 -1.32 -6.20
C THR A 224 13.19 -0.15 -7.02
N GLU A 225 13.47 -0.37 -8.31
CA GLU A 225 14.03 0.66 -9.19
C GLU A 225 12.99 1.71 -9.62
N HIS A 226 11.74 1.28 -9.75
CA HIS A 226 10.62 2.12 -10.20
C HIS A 226 9.31 1.67 -9.55
N MET A 227 8.33 2.56 -9.53
CA MET A 227 6.95 2.19 -9.17
C MET A 227 6.43 1.12 -10.13
N GLY A 228 5.63 0.19 -9.63
CA GLY A 228 5.13 -0.91 -10.46
C GLY A 228 6.12 -2.07 -10.61
N SER A 229 7.14 -2.15 -9.75
CA SER A 229 8.12 -3.24 -9.82
C SER A 229 7.50 -4.59 -9.43
N ALA A 230 7.78 -5.62 -10.22
CA ALA A 230 7.33 -6.99 -9.96
C ALA A 230 8.26 -7.76 -9.00
N ALA A 231 9.45 -7.23 -8.72
CA ALA A 231 10.44 -7.83 -7.84
C ALA A 231 11.32 -6.75 -7.19
N CYS A 232 11.99 -7.12 -6.11
CA CYS A 232 13.03 -6.30 -5.49
C CYS A 232 14.41 -6.63 -6.08
N THR A 233 15.26 -5.62 -6.18
CA THR A 233 16.66 -5.71 -6.59
C THR A 233 17.55 -5.48 -5.38
N CYS A 234 18.68 -6.19 -5.28
CA CYS A 234 19.62 -5.96 -4.18
C CYS A 234 20.37 -4.65 -4.32
N CYS A 235 20.65 -4.01 -3.19
CA CYS A 235 21.65 -2.96 -3.10
C CYS A 235 22.99 -3.51 -3.59
N GLY A 236 23.61 -2.81 -4.55
CA GLY A 236 24.93 -3.17 -5.06
C GLY A 236 26.05 -2.84 -4.06
N PRO A 237 27.28 -3.31 -4.33
CA PRO A 237 28.45 -3.07 -3.48
C PRO A 237 28.62 -1.59 -3.11
N GLY A 238 29.04 -1.37 -1.87
CA GLY A 238 29.18 -0.06 -1.25
C GLY A 238 27.88 0.63 -0.85
N ASN A 239 26.74 -0.03 -1.01
CA ASN A 239 25.46 0.44 -0.50
C ASN A 239 24.86 -0.56 0.48
N TYR A 240 23.87 -0.11 1.23
CA TYR A 240 23.13 -0.89 2.20
C TYR A 240 21.70 -0.37 2.34
N LYS A 241 20.82 -1.16 2.95
CA LYS A 241 19.48 -0.73 3.34
C LYS A 241 19.06 -1.46 4.62
N SER A 242 18.98 -0.73 5.72
CA SER A 242 18.73 -1.31 7.05
C SER A 242 17.26 -1.63 7.32
N ASP A 243 16.34 -0.82 6.79
CA ASP A 243 14.91 -0.91 7.08
C ASP A 243 14.11 -1.31 5.83
N ARG A 244 13.05 -2.09 6.01
CA ARG A 244 12.06 -2.45 4.99
C ARG A 244 11.30 -1.22 4.48
N MET A 245 11.06 -0.22 5.33
CA MET A 245 10.32 1.00 4.96
C MET A 245 11.13 1.98 4.10
N ALA A 246 12.45 1.86 4.06
CA ALA A 246 13.27 2.65 3.15
C ALA A 246 12.92 2.32 1.69
N THR A 247 12.92 3.32 0.82
CA THR A 247 12.57 3.15 -0.60
C THR A 247 13.79 3.04 -1.51
N SER A 248 14.99 3.33 -0.99
CA SER A 248 16.24 3.33 -1.74
C SER A 248 17.41 2.82 -0.88
N CYS A 249 18.53 2.51 -1.53
CA CYS A 249 19.77 2.13 -0.86
C CYS A 249 20.57 3.37 -0.42
N SER A 250 21.16 3.29 0.77
CA SER A 250 22.10 4.27 1.28
C SER A 250 23.53 3.85 0.97
N LYS A 251 24.39 4.83 0.70
CA LYS A 251 25.82 4.59 0.45
C LYS A 251 26.59 4.50 1.77
N CYS A 252 27.60 3.63 1.86
CA CYS A 252 28.44 3.58 3.05
C CYS A 252 29.30 4.84 3.19
N ASP A 253 29.38 5.36 4.41
CA ASP A 253 30.25 6.48 4.73
C ASP A 253 31.74 6.12 4.63
N LYS A 254 32.59 7.13 4.53
CA LYS A 254 34.05 6.96 4.52
C LYS A 254 34.51 6.26 5.81
N GLY A 255 35.46 5.34 5.69
CA GLY A 255 35.88 4.49 6.82
C GLY A 255 35.00 3.26 7.03
N TYR A 256 33.94 3.10 6.22
CA TYR A 256 33.11 1.90 6.13
C TYR A 256 33.06 1.39 4.70
N TYR A 257 32.79 0.11 4.53
CA TYR A 257 32.71 -0.51 3.21
C TYR A 257 31.73 -1.69 3.18
N ASN A 258 31.25 -2.00 1.98
CA ASN A 258 30.52 -3.24 1.66
C ASN A 258 31.00 -3.75 0.30
N LEU A 259 31.38 -5.02 0.20
CA LEU A 259 31.81 -5.64 -1.06
C LEU A 259 30.73 -6.55 -1.68
N GLU A 260 29.79 -7.00 -0.86
CA GLU A 260 28.72 -7.91 -1.26
C GLU A 260 27.42 -7.16 -1.60
N PHE A 261 26.51 -7.88 -2.25
CA PHE A 261 25.16 -7.41 -2.53
C PHE A 261 24.25 -7.63 -1.31
N CYS A 262 23.10 -6.97 -1.33
CA CYS A 262 22.00 -7.18 -0.38
C CYS A 262 22.36 -6.89 1.09
N GLN A 263 23.32 -5.98 1.33
CA GLN A 263 23.79 -5.69 2.68
C GLN A 263 22.81 -4.79 3.45
N THR A 264 22.65 -5.05 4.75
CA THR A 264 21.72 -4.33 5.63
C THR A 264 22.40 -3.26 6.47
N SER A 265 23.73 -3.31 6.57
CA SER A 265 24.57 -2.34 7.25
C SER A 265 25.92 -2.25 6.55
N CYS A 266 26.73 -1.26 6.91
CA CYS A 266 28.10 -1.14 6.41
C CYS A 266 29.10 -1.73 7.42
N THR A 267 30.14 -2.38 6.91
CA THR A 267 31.21 -2.93 7.75
C THR A 267 32.27 -1.86 8.01
N VAL A 268 32.73 -1.72 9.25
CA VAL A 268 33.85 -0.83 9.61
C VAL A 268 35.11 -1.30 8.87
N CYS A 269 35.90 -0.37 8.33
CA CYS A 269 37.16 -0.71 7.67
C CYS A 269 38.09 -1.44 8.66
N PRO A 270 38.59 -2.65 8.33
CA PRO A 270 39.40 -3.43 9.25
C PRO A 270 40.78 -2.79 9.47
N GLU A 271 41.40 -3.12 10.58
CA GLU A 271 42.77 -2.68 10.89
C GLU A 271 43.77 -3.12 9.81
N GLY A 272 44.75 -2.26 9.52
CA GLY A 272 45.71 -2.49 8.45
C GLY A 272 45.16 -2.23 7.04
N TYR A 273 43.93 -1.70 6.94
CA TYR A 273 43.31 -1.23 5.70
C TYR A 273 42.77 0.19 5.85
N TYR A 274 42.55 0.87 4.74
CA TYR A 274 41.84 2.14 4.68
C TYR A 274 40.79 2.13 3.57
N CYS A 275 39.65 2.76 3.83
CA CYS A 275 38.47 2.72 2.97
C CYS A 275 38.08 4.14 2.51
N PRO A 276 38.69 4.65 1.42
CA PRO A 276 38.45 6.02 0.93
C PRO A 276 37.08 6.17 0.24
N CYS A 277 36.51 5.05 -0.21
CA CYS A 277 35.23 4.95 -0.86
C CYS A 277 34.46 3.74 -0.33
N SER A 278 33.14 3.73 -0.55
CA SER A 278 32.18 2.78 0.04
C SER A 278 32.37 1.32 -0.39
N PHE A 279 33.09 1.06 -1.49
CA PHE A 279 33.39 -0.28 -1.99
C PHE A 279 34.90 -0.51 -2.18
N CYS A 280 35.73 0.36 -1.59
CA CYS A 280 37.18 0.30 -1.66
C CYS A 280 37.76 -0.29 -0.37
N LEU A 281 38.49 -1.40 -0.47
CA LEU A 281 39.25 -1.97 0.64
C LEU A 281 40.74 -1.99 0.26
N ASN A 282 41.48 -0.96 0.66
CA ASN A 282 42.89 -0.80 0.29
C ASN A 282 43.82 -1.17 1.43
N LYS A 283 44.86 -1.96 1.15
CA LYS A 283 45.89 -2.31 2.13
C LYS A 283 46.67 -1.06 2.57
N CYS A 284 46.98 -0.96 3.86
CA CYS A 284 47.75 0.17 4.39
C CYS A 284 49.17 0.20 3.78
N PRO A 285 49.67 1.38 3.36
CA PRO A 285 51.05 1.55 2.90
C PRO A 285 52.08 1.28 4.01
N GLU A 286 53.31 0.88 3.65
CA GLU A 286 54.35 0.48 4.62
C GLU A 286 54.78 1.61 5.58
N ASP A 287 54.80 2.86 5.12
CA ASP A 287 55.23 4.03 5.92
C ASP A 287 54.07 4.71 6.68
N SER A 288 52.91 4.06 6.74
CA SER A 288 51.71 4.59 7.37
C SER A 288 51.08 3.58 8.33
N TYR A 289 50.30 4.08 9.26
CA TYR A 289 49.48 3.25 10.13
C TYR A 289 47.99 3.52 9.85
N CYS A 290 47.19 2.46 9.91
CA CYS A 290 45.76 2.50 9.60
C CYS A 290 44.99 1.79 10.72
N PRO A 291 44.50 2.54 11.74
CA PRO A 291 43.60 1.98 12.74
C PRO A 291 42.24 1.65 12.11
N GLY A 292 41.43 0.81 12.76
CA GLY A 292 40.11 0.44 12.25
C GLY A 292 39.22 1.67 12.01
N GLY A 293 38.48 1.67 10.90
CA GLY A 293 37.51 2.71 10.55
C GLY A 293 38.09 3.95 9.85
N VAL A 294 39.34 3.93 9.38
CA VAL A 294 39.93 5.08 8.68
C VAL A 294 39.67 5.08 7.18
N SER A 295 39.57 6.29 6.60
CA SER A 295 39.37 6.51 5.17
C SER A 295 40.63 6.93 4.41
N MET A 296 41.70 7.28 5.13
CA MET A 296 43.01 7.58 4.58
C MET A 296 44.09 7.06 5.54
N PRO A 297 45.26 6.66 5.02
CA PRO A 297 46.39 6.26 5.86
C PRO A 297 47.00 7.46 6.57
N THR A 298 47.46 7.27 7.81
CA THR A 298 48.17 8.30 8.56
C THR A 298 49.67 8.03 8.52
N THR A 299 50.46 8.96 8.02
CA THR A 299 51.92 8.84 7.96
C THR A 299 52.54 9.00 9.36
N CYS A 300 53.51 8.17 9.70
CA CYS A 300 54.25 8.36 10.96
C CYS A 300 55.13 9.63 10.89
N PRO A 301 55.32 10.35 12.02
CA PRO A 301 56.30 11.43 12.10
C PRO A 301 57.71 10.95 11.73
N SER A 302 58.54 11.87 11.26
CA SER A 302 59.94 11.57 10.92
C SER A 302 60.62 10.80 12.06
N TYR A 303 61.30 9.71 11.71
CA TYR A 303 62.02 8.79 12.61
C TYR A 303 61.22 7.83 13.50
N TRP A 304 59.90 7.73 13.27
CA TRP A 304 59.06 6.69 13.85
C TRP A 304 58.88 5.55 12.84
N LYS A 305 58.84 4.30 13.32
CA LYS A 305 58.56 3.13 12.48
C LYS A 305 57.19 2.55 12.84
N VAL A 306 56.49 2.05 11.83
CA VAL A 306 55.21 1.35 12.02
C VAL A 306 55.50 0.00 12.69
N LYS A 307 54.86 -0.27 13.84
CA LYS A 307 54.92 -1.57 14.52
C LYS A 307 53.60 -2.30 14.34
N GLY A 308 53.64 -3.38 13.58
CA GLY A 308 52.48 -4.24 13.33
C GLY A 308 51.34 -3.58 12.55
N GLY A 309 51.59 -2.47 11.83
CA GLY A 309 50.56 -1.75 11.06
C GLY A 309 49.62 -0.86 11.89
N MET A 310 49.70 -0.94 13.23
CA MET A 310 48.68 -0.41 14.15
C MET A 310 49.12 0.88 14.87
N GLN A 311 50.41 1.07 15.07
CA GLN A 311 50.94 2.19 15.86
C GLN A 311 52.34 2.59 15.39
N CYS A 312 52.63 3.89 15.47
CA CYS A 312 53.99 4.39 15.31
C CYS A 312 54.74 4.18 16.62
N VAL A 313 55.95 3.62 16.54
CA VAL A 313 56.88 3.53 17.67
C VAL A 313 58.20 4.20 17.32
N TRP A 314 58.96 4.58 18.34
CA TRP A 314 60.30 5.10 18.18
C TRP A 314 61.16 4.08 17.42
N SER A 315 61.90 4.55 16.42
CA SER A 315 62.92 3.72 15.79
C SER A 315 63.99 3.34 16.83
N THR A 316 64.57 2.15 16.67
CA THR A 316 65.71 1.69 17.47
C THR A 316 66.86 2.69 17.41
N GLU A 317 67.04 3.35 16.26
CA GLU A 317 68.04 4.39 16.04
C GLU A 317 67.79 5.62 16.93
N LEU A 318 66.58 6.17 16.99
CA LEU A 318 66.29 7.26 17.93
C LEU A 318 66.47 6.83 19.38
N TYR A 319 66.03 5.62 19.72
CA TYR A 319 66.13 5.12 21.08
C TYR A 319 67.61 5.07 21.52
N THR A 320 68.52 4.64 20.63
CA THR A 320 69.96 4.66 20.89
C THR A 320 70.56 6.07 20.96
N ILE A 321 70.10 7.01 20.13
CA ILE A 321 70.59 8.40 20.15
C ILE A 321 70.16 9.11 21.44
N VAL A 322 68.90 8.94 21.84
CA VAL A 322 68.36 9.56 23.06
C VAL A 322 69.05 8.98 24.30
N ILE A 323 69.18 7.66 24.41
CA ILE A 323 69.86 7.05 25.56
C ILE A 323 71.36 7.36 25.53
N GLY A 324 72.00 7.30 24.36
CA GLY A 324 73.42 7.61 24.21
C GLY A 324 73.77 9.05 24.57
N SER A 325 72.93 10.02 24.20
CA SER A 325 73.12 11.42 24.57
C SER A 325 72.96 11.66 26.08
N ILE A 326 72.00 10.98 26.73
CA ILE A 326 71.85 11.04 28.19
C ILE A 326 73.08 10.46 28.91
N VAL A 327 73.56 9.28 28.48
CA VAL A 327 74.74 8.64 29.06
C VAL A 327 76.00 9.48 28.83
N GLY A 328 76.17 10.04 27.63
CA GLY A 328 77.28 10.93 27.30
C GLY A 328 77.27 12.21 28.14
N ALA A 329 76.11 12.82 28.35
CA ALA A 329 75.97 13.99 29.22
C ALA A 329 76.32 13.67 30.68
N LEU A 330 75.85 12.52 31.20
CA LEU A 330 76.19 12.08 32.55
C LEU A 330 77.70 11.83 32.71
N PHE A 331 78.34 11.24 31.70
CA PHE A 331 79.78 11.00 31.71
C PHE A 331 80.58 12.31 31.66
N LEU A 332 80.16 13.29 30.84
CA LEU A 332 80.75 14.62 30.83
C LEU A 332 80.56 15.34 32.17
N CYS A 333 79.38 15.24 32.79
CA CYS A 333 79.14 15.75 34.13
C CYS A 333 80.08 15.12 35.16
N LEU A 334 80.29 13.80 35.11
CA LEU A 334 81.23 13.10 36.00
C LEU A 334 82.67 13.55 35.77
N ILE A 335 83.11 13.69 34.51
CA ILE A 335 84.46 14.22 34.20
C ILE A 335 84.62 15.63 34.74
N LEU A 336 83.62 16.50 34.57
CA LEU A 336 83.66 17.87 35.08
C LEU A 336 83.72 17.89 36.62
N VAL A 337 82.94 17.05 37.31
CA VAL A 337 83.00 16.89 38.76
C VAL A 337 84.38 16.39 39.21
N CYS A 338 84.94 15.38 38.54
CA CYS A 338 86.29 14.87 38.82
C CYS A 338 87.38 15.91 38.52
N ALA A 339 87.25 16.72 37.47
CA ALA A 339 88.19 17.77 37.13
C ALA A 339 88.15 18.92 38.16
N VAL A 340 86.95 19.31 38.63
CA VAL A 340 86.77 20.27 39.72
C VAL A 340 87.36 19.71 41.03
N TYR A 341 87.13 18.43 41.32
CA TYR A 341 87.71 17.75 42.48
C TYR A 341 89.24 17.72 42.43
N ARG A 342 89.84 17.36 41.28
CA ARG A 342 91.29 17.40 41.06
C ARG A 342 91.86 18.80 41.18
N ARG A 343 91.21 19.83 40.63
CA ARG A 343 91.63 21.23 40.80
C ARG A 343 91.61 21.67 42.27
N ARG A 344 90.64 21.21 43.06
CA ARG A 344 90.62 21.44 44.51
C ARG A 344 91.75 20.72 45.24
N SER A 345 92.02 19.46 44.89
CA SER A 345 93.14 18.68 45.46
C SER A 345 94.52 19.25 45.11
N LEU A 346 94.71 19.77 43.89
CA LEU A 346 95.97 20.43 43.48
C LEU A 346 96.19 21.78 44.17
N ARG A 347 95.12 22.54 44.48
CA ARG A 347 95.24 23.74 45.33
C ARG A 347 95.53 23.42 46.79
N ALA A 348 95.28 22.19 47.25
CA ALA A 348 95.65 21.75 48.59
C ALA A 348 97.15 21.39 48.70
N THR A 349 97.81 21.05 47.59
CA THR A 349 99.23 20.64 47.56
C THR A 349 100.21 21.77 47.22
N SER A 350 99.74 22.94 46.77
CA SER A 350 100.59 24.13 46.52
C SER A 350 100.73 25.08 47.73
N SER A 351 100.25 24.67 48.93
CA SER A 351 100.30 25.47 50.16
C SER A 351 101.47 25.09 51.10
N GLU A 352 102.35 24.19 50.69
CA GLU A 352 103.36 23.61 51.57
C GLU A 352 104.79 23.77 51.04
N SER A 353 105.14 24.95 50.50
CA SER A 353 106.53 25.28 50.14
C SER A 353 106.75 26.79 49.95
N THR A 354 106.72 27.59 51.02
CA THR A 354 107.62 28.76 51.19
C THR A 354 107.55 29.29 52.62
N THR A 355 108.71 29.33 53.26
CA THR A 355 108.98 29.75 54.64
C THR A 355 109.13 31.27 54.78
N LEU A 356 108.57 31.80 55.88
CA LEU A 356 109.07 32.85 56.79
C LEU A 356 109.64 34.18 56.20
N ILE A 357 108.97 35.31 56.48
CA ILE A 357 109.44 36.44 57.33
C ILE A 357 108.40 37.59 57.37
N SER A 358 108.04 37.96 58.62
CA SER A 358 107.50 39.25 59.13
C SER A 358 106.08 39.74 58.80
N SER A 359 105.37 40.01 59.92
CA SER A 359 104.44 41.12 60.20
C SER A 359 103.01 41.09 59.63
N GLY A 360 102.05 40.92 60.56
CA GLY A 360 100.82 41.71 60.55
C GLY A 360 99.49 41.00 60.22
N ARG A 361 98.64 40.92 61.25
CA ARG A 361 97.15 40.74 61.27
C ARG A 361 96.55 39.33 61.13
N ASN A 362 95.93 38.93 62.26
CA ASN A 362 94.92 37.88 62.37
C ASN A 362 93.73 38.10 61.40
N ARG A 363 93.47 37.14 60.52
CA ARG A 363 92.13 36.85 59.98
C ARG A 363 91.77 35.39 60.26
N LYS A 364 90.54 35.20 60.76
CA LYS A 364 89.87 33.92 61.05
C LYS A 364 89.63 33.11 59.75
N PRO A 365 89.44 31.78 59.85
CA PRO A 365 89.18 30.92 58.70
C PRO A 365 87.75 31.07 58.16
N ASP A 366 87.60 31.23 56.85
CA ASP A 366 86.29 31.31 56.20
C ASP A 366 85.72 29.91 55.90
N LEU A 367 84.49 29.78 56.41
CA LEU A 367 83.55 28.68 56.33
C LEU A 367 83.01 28.55 54.90
N ILE A 368 82.96 27.32 54.35
CA ILE A 368 82.35 27.02 53.05
C ILE A 368 80.88 27.45 53.08
N THR A 369 80.52 28.48 52.32
CA THR A 369 79.15 28.96 52.22
C THR A 369 78.33 28.07 51.27
N TYR A 370 77.17 27.66 51.80
CA TYR A 370 76.13 26.80 51.25
C TYR A 370 75.54 27.26 49.89
N THR A 371 75.95 28.43 49.39
CA THR A 371 75.37 29.13 48.23
C THR A 371 75.85 28.60 46.87
N ASP A 372 77.09 28.12 46.76
CA ASP A 372 77.66 27.70 45.46
C ASP A 372 77.17 26.32 45.00
N VAL A 373 76.87 25.42 45.94
CA VAL A 373 76.25 24.11 45.66
C VAL A 373 74.78 24.30 45.27
N TYR A 374 74.10 25.26 45.89
CA TYR A 374 72.70 25.58 45.61
C TYR A 374 72.49 26.17 44.21
N PHE A 375 73.41 27.03 43.74
CA PHE A 375 73.35 27.62 42.40
C PHE A 375 73.59 26.60 41.28
N SER A 376 74.45 25.60 41.54
CA SER A 376 74.73 24.50 40.61
C SER A 376 73.58 23.49 40.52
N LEU A 377 72.89 23.21 41.63
CA LEU A 377 71.67 22.40 41.63
C LEU A 377 70.48 23.12 40.96
N GLN A 378 70.34 24.44 41.12
CA GLN A 378 69.28 25.25 40.49
C GLN A 378 69.44 25.32 38.95
N THR A 379 70.67 25.40 38.45
CA THR A 379 70.96 25.37 37.01
C THR A 379 70.73 23.97 36.40
N TYR A 380 71.07 22.90 37.13
CA TYR A 380 70.78 21.53 36.67
C TYR A 380 69.30 21.17 36.71
N THR A 381 68.58 21.56 37.77
CA THR A 381 67.12 21.35 37.89
C THR A 381 66.34 22.18 36.89
N SER A 382 66.77 23.41 36.56
CA SER A 382 66.15 24.20 35.48
C SER A 382 66.45 23.65 34.07
N ALA A 383 67.63 23.09 33.83
CA ALA A 383 67.95 22.39 32.58
C ALA A 383 67.14 21.09 32.43
N CYS A 384 67.06 20.25 33.46
CA CYS A 384 66.19 19.07 33.46
C CYS A 384 64.71 19.43 33.33
N ARG A 385 64.25 20.51 33.97
CA ARG A 385 62.85 20.97 33.87
C ARG A 385 62.54 21.52 32.46
N ARG A 386 63.49 22.14 31.77
CA ARG A 386 63.35 22.52 30.34
C ARG A 386 63.37 21.31 29.40
N ILE A 387 64.17 20.29 29.67
CA ILE A 387 64.19 19.05 28.88
C ILE A 387 62.91 18.22 29.11
N LEU A 388 62.40 18.15 30.34
CA LEU A 388 61.10 17.54 30.66
C LEU A 388 59.93 18.34 30.06
N GLN A 389 59.97 19.68 30.08
CA GLN A 389 58.97 20.51 29.38
C GLN A 389 59.03 20.34 27.86
N LEU A 390 60.21 20.13 27.27
CA LEU A 390 60.32 19.77 25.85
C LEU A 390 59.80 18.35 25.59
N ALA A 391 60.01 17.40 26.50
CA ALA A 391 59.42 16.06 26.40
C ALA A 391 57.88 16.10 26.50
N ASP A 392 57.31 16.88 27.42
CA ASP A 392 55.85 17.08 27.56
C ASP A 392 55.23 17.85 26.37
N VAL A 393 56.00 18.68 25.66
CA VAL A 393 55.56 19.36 24.42
C VAL A 393 55.56 18.40 23.21
N TYR A 394 56.38 17.34 23.23
CA TYR A 394 56.49 16.35 22.15
C TYR A 394 55.80 15.01 22.45
N THR A 395 55.39 14.76 23.68
CA THR A 395 54.33 13.80 23.98
C THR A 395 53.01 14.57 24.03
N PRO A 396 52.18 14.58 22.98
CA PRO A 396 50.78 14.85 23.23
C PRO A 396 50.36 13.81 24.27
N SER A 397 49.73 14.31 25.32
CA SER A 397 49.16 13.54 26.41
C SER A 397 48.83 12.10 26.00
N MET A 398 49.35 11.13 26.75
CA MET A 398 48.63 9.88 26.99
C MET A 398 47.33 10.19 27.75
N GLN A 399 46.49 11.09 27.21
CA GLN A 399 45.08 11.02 27.46
C GLN A 399 44.63 9.81 26.66
N THR A 400 44.40 8.74 27.41
CA THR A 400 43.34 7.79 27.15
C THR A 400 42.19 8.44 26.36
N PHE A 401 42.28 8.43 25.02
CA PHE A 401 41.11 8.46 24.17
C PHE A 401 40.50 7.06 24.26
N ARG A 402 39.90 6.79 25.42
CA ARG A 402 38.68 5.97 25.43
C ARG A 402 37.72 6.75 24.55
N TYR A 403 37.53 6.31 23.31
CA TYR A 403 36.31 6.63 22.61
C TYR A 403 35.17 6.12 23.50
N ALA A 404 34.52 7.08 24.15
CA ALA A 404 33.19 6.89 24.66
C ALA A 404 32.31 6.51 23.46
N ASN A 405 31.85 5.27 23.45
CA ASN A 405 30.62 4.91 22.78
C ASN A 405 29.51 5.73 23.43
N ASN A 406 29.13 6.82 22.78
CA ASN A 406 27.82 7.45 22.92
C ASN A 406 27.30 7.68 21.50
N LEU A 407 26.73 6.61 20.95
CA LEU A 407 25.50 6.54 20.17
C LEU A 407 24.90 5.16 20.40
#